data_AF-A0A654DWR3-F1
#
_entry.id   AF-A0A654DWR3-F1
#
_cell.length_a   1.000
_cell.length_b   1.000
_cell.length_c   1.000
_cell.angle_alpha   90.00
_cell.angle_beta   90.00
_cell.angle_gamma   90.00
#
_symmetry.space_group_name_H-M   'P 1'
#
loop_
_entity.id
_entity.type
_entity.pdbx_description
1 polymer ?
#
loop_
_entity_poly.entity_id
_entity_poly.type
_entity_poly.pdbx_seq_one_letter_code
_entity_poly.pdbx_strand_id
1 'polypeptide(L)'
;MIALYIFIALIVGWLIYRTIYLKRKQRQYQGAFVETFKNSETNLPTLKTGYSYGFPSFVVMFKNEELLQQAESNGLTNLFINRIKQIHSEFKEFEAERAIFFTWEGRTFNVYSPEQ
;
A
#
# COMPACT_ATOMS: atom_id res chain seq x y z
N MET A 1 39.61 16.68 -6.16
CA MET A 1 38.49 17.65 -6.06
C MET A 1 37.39 17.39 -7.08
N ILE A 2 37.66 17.39 -8.40
CA ILE A 2 36.63 17.17 -9.44
C ILE A 2 35.88 15.83 -9.28
N ALA A 3 36.60 14.73 -9.04
CA ALA A 3 35.98 13.41 -8.83
C ALA A 3 35.03 13.37 -7.62
N LEU A 4 35.32 14.13 -6.56
CA LEU A 4 34.46 14.23 -5.38
C LEU A 4 33.15 14.96 -5.72
N TYR A 5 33.21 16.04 -6.51
CA TYR A 5 32.02 16.75 -6.96
C TYR A 5 31.14 15.89 -7.87
N ILE A 6 31.74 15.10 -8.77
CA ILE A 6 31.01 14.14 -9.62
C ILE A 6 30.31 13.09 -8.76
N PHE A 7 31.01 12.53 -7.77
CA PHE A 7 30.44 11.55 -6.85
C PHE A 7 29.25 12.11 -6.06
N ILE A 8 29.38 13.32 -5.52
CA ILE A 8 28.29 14.01 -4.81
C ILE A 8 27.10 14.26 -5.75
N ALA A 9 27.35 14.72 -6.98
CA ALA A 9 26.29 14.97 -7.96
C ALA A 9 25.50 13.69 -8.30
N LEU A 10 26.18 12.55 -8.43
CA LEU A 10 25.53 11.25 -8.66
C LEU A 10 24.65 10.84 -7.47
N ILE A 11 25.12 11.01 -6.23
CA ILE A 11 24.33 10.71 -5.03
C ILE A 11 23.08 11.59 -4.97
N VAL A 12 23.23 12.90 -5.20
CA VAL A 12 22.10 13.84 -5.18
C VAL A 12 21.10 13.51 -6.28
N GLY A 13 21.58 13.21 -7.50
CA GLY A 13 20.74 12.77 -8.61
C GLY A 13 19.96 11.49 -8.27
N TRP A 14 20.61 10.52 -7.66
CA TRP A 14 19.98 9.27 -7.21
C TRP A 14 18.90 9.52 -6.14
N LEU A 15 19.17 10.37 -5.15
CA LEU A 15 18.21 10.72 -4.10
C LEU A 15 16.97 11.43 -4.66
N ILE A 16 17.16 12.35 -5.61
CA ILE A 16 16.06 13.04 -6.29
C ILE A 16 15.22 12.03 -7.07
N TYR A 17 15.86 11.19 -7.88
CA TYR A 17 15.18 10.15 -8.66
C TYR A 17 14.36 9.23 -7.76
N ARG A 18 14.97 8.71 -6.68
CA ARG A 18 14.31 7.83 -5.70
C ARG A 18 13.10 8.50 -5.06
N THR A 19 13.22 9.78 -4.69
CA THR A 19 12.11 10.54 -4.09
C THR A 19 10.95 10.69 -5.06
N ILE A 20 11.22 11.02 -6.32
CA ILE A 20 10.18 11.16 -7.36
C ILE A 20 9.53 9.80 -7.63
N TYR A 21 10.32 8.73 -7.72
CA TYR A 21 9.84 7.37 -7.92
C TYR A 21 8.86 6.95 -6.81
N LEU A 22 9.27 7.11 -5.54
CA LEU A 22 8.42 6.78 -4.39
C LEU A 22 7.12 7.60 -4.36
N LYS A 23 7.20 8.91 -4.66
CA LYS A 23 6.00 9.76 -4.75
C LYS A 23 5.06 9.32 -5.86
N ARG A 24 5.59 8.92 -7.02
CA ARG A 24 4.78 8.41 -8.14
C ARG A 24 4.07 7.12 -7.77
N LYS A 25 4.78 6.16 -7.16
CA LYS A 25 4.17 4.90 -6.68
C LYS A 25 3.10 5.15 -5.62
N GLN A 26 3.37 6.03 -4.65
CA GLN A 26 2.38 6.40 -3.65
C GLN A 26 1.10 6.98 -4.28
N ARG A 27 1.23 7.83 -5.30
CA ARG A 27 0.08 8.36 -6.03
C ARG A 27 -0.72 7.27 -6.75
N GLN A 28 -0.06 6.26 -7.32
CA GLN A 28 -0.75 5.12 -7.95
C GLN A 28 -1.55 4.33 -6.92
N TYR A 29 -0.98 4.06 -5.74
CA TYR A 29 -1.68 3.34 -4.67
C TYR A 29 -2.89 4.14 -4.15
N GLN A 30 -2.70 5.43 -3.90
CA GLN A 30 -3.78 6.32 -3.46
C GLN A 30 -4.88 6.46 -4.53
N GLY A 31 -4.50 6.54 -5.81
CA GLY A 31 -5.45 6.55 -6.92
C GLY A 31 -6.28 5.27 -6.97
N ALA A 32 -5.63 4.10 -6.94
CA ALA A 32 -6.31 2.81 -6.90
C ALA A 32 -7.24 2.67 -5.69
N PHE A 33 -6.80 3.17 -4.53
CA PHE A 33 -7.58 3.16 -3.30
C PHE A 33 -8.84 4.02 -3.42
N VAL A 34 -8.68 5.28 -3.81
CA VAL A 34 -9.81 6.20 -3.98
C VAL A 34 -10.76 5.67 -5.04
N GLU A 35 -10.28 5.22 -6.20
CA GLU A 35 -11.15 4.66 -7.23
C GLU A 35 -11.95 3.44 -6.76
N THR A 36 -11.36 2.60 -5.91
CA THR A 36 -12.04 1.40 -5.39
C THR A 36 -13.10 1.76 -4.35
N PHE A 37 -12.81 2.68 -3.44
CA PHE A 37 -13.67 2.95 -2.28
C PHE A 37 -14.45 4.27 -2.36
N LYS A 38 -14.28 5.10 -3.41
CA LYS A 38 -14.97 6.40 -3.56
C LYS A 38 -16.49 6.30 -3.51
N ASN A 39 -17.04 5.18 -3.99
CA ASN A 39 -18.48 4.94 -4.02
C ASN A 39 -18.98 4.09 -2.84
N SER A 40 -18.11 3.72 -1.87
CA SER A 40 -18.60 3.05 -0.67
C SER A 40 -19.45 4.05 0.10
N GLU A 41 -20.75 3.78 0.18
CA GLU A 41 -21.71 4.66 0.80
C GLU A 41 -21.24 4.99 2.24
N THR A 42 -20.99 6.29 2.43
CA THR A 42 -20.89 6.99 3.70
C THR A 42 -19.55 6.98 4.46
N ASN A 43 -18.59 6.07 4.28
CA ASN A 43 -17.27 6.21 4.94
C ASN A 43 -16.10 5.60 4.12
N LEU A 44 -15.20 6.47 3.66
CA LEU A 44 -13.95 6.03 3.02
C LEU A 44 -13.03 5.39 4.09
N PRO A 45 -12.51 4.17 3.89
CA PRO A 45 -11.54 3.59 4.81
C PRO A 45 -10.24 4.40 4.85
N THR A 46 -9.37 4.13 5.82
CA THR A 46 -8.02 4.69 5.87
C THR A 46 -7.03 3.73 5.23
N LEU A 47 -6.19 4.23 4.33
CA LEU A 47 -5.08 3.46 3.76
C LEU A 47 -3.76 3.85 4.43
N LYS A 48 -3.09 2.89 5.05
CA LYS A 48 -1.69 3.00 5.48
C LYS A 48 -0.82 2.15 4.56
N THR A 49 0.22 2.78 4.00
CA THR A 49 1.21 2.12 3.15
C THR A 49 2.50 1.93 3.94
N GLY A 50 2.98 0.69 4.03
CA GLY A 50 4.28 0.34 4.60
C GLY A 50 5.16 -0.33 3.55
N TYR A 51 6.33 -0.78 3.99
CA TYR A 51 7.20 -1.66 3.22
C TYR A 51 7.70 -2.78 4.12
N SER A 52 7.73 -3.99 3.62
CA SER A 52 8.27 -5.17 4.29
C SER A 52 9.08 -5.98 3.30
N TYR A 53 10.32 -6.33 3.66
CA TYR A 53 11.25 -7.09 2.79
C TYR A 53 11.40 -6.53 1.37
N GLY A 54 11.39 -5.19 1.22
CA GLY A 54 11.52 -4.52 -0.08
C GLY A 54 10.24 -4.41 -0.91
N PHE A 55 9.14 -5.04 -0.46
CA PHE A 55 7.83 -4.96 -1.11
C PHE A 55 6.90 -3.99 -0.36
N PRO A 56 5.98 -3.31 -1.05
CA PRO A 56 4.98 -2.49 -0.39
C PRO A 56 3.97 -3.36 0.38
N SER A 57 3.55 -2.88 1.54
CA SER A 57 2.46 -3.46 2.33
C SER A 57 1.36 -2.42 2.54
N PHE A 58 0.13 -2.89 2.70
CA PHE A 58 -1.06 -2.04 2.75
C PHE A 58 -1.94 -2.47 3.91
N VAL A 59 -2.35 -1.51 4.74
CA VAL A 59 -3.39 -1.73 5.73
C VAL A 59 -4.57 -0.85 5.37
N VAL A 60 -5.69 -1.48 5.04
CA VAL A 60 -6.96 -0.81 4.77
C VAL A 60 -7.82 -0.95 6.02
N MET A 61 -8.01 0.16 6.72
CA MET A 61 -8.71 0.23 7.99
C MET A 61 -10.10 0.85 7.80
N PHE A 62 -11.12 0.02 7.96
CA PHE A 62 -12.53 0.42 7.99
C PHE A 62 -12.91 0.95 9.37
N LYS A 63 -13.98 1.74 9.43
CA LYS A 63 -14.46 2.30 10.70
C LYS A 63 -15.05 1.24 11.63
N ASN A 64 -15.66 0.20 11.08
CA ASN A 64 -16.24 -0.90 11.85
C ASN A 64 -16.25 -2.18 11.00
N GLU A 65 -16.60 -3.30 11.64
CA GLU A 65 -16.65 -4.62 11.00
C GLU A 65 -17.73 -4.71 9.91
N GLU A 66 -18.90 -4.11 10.14
CA GLU A 66 -20.02 -4.12 9.17
C GLU A 66 -19.62 -3.53 7.82
N LEU A 67 -18.87 -2.42 7.82
CA LEU A 67 -18.38 -1.79 6.59
C LEU A 67 -17.33 -2.64 5.87
N LEU A 68 -16.50 -3.37 6.62
CA LEU A 68 -15.57 -4.34 6.02
C LEU A 68 -16.35 -5.47 5.35
N GLN A 69 -17.32 -6.06 6.05
CA GLN A 69 -18.15 -7.14 5.52
C GLN A 69 -18.94 -6.68 4.27
N GLN A 70 -19.46 -5.45 4.27
CA GLN A 70 -20.13 -4.86 3.11
C GLN A 70 -19.16 -4.66 1.93
N ALA A 71 -17.94 -4.19 2.21
CA ALA A 71 -16.92 -4.04 1.17
C ALA A 71 -16.50 -5.40 0.57
N GLU A 72 -16.45 -6.44 1.38
CA GLU A 72 -16.20 -7.82 0.93
C GLU A 72 -17.37 -8.36 0.10
N SER A 73 -18.61 -8.21 0.56
CA SER A 73 -19.80 -8.66 -0.18
C SER A 73 -19.96 -7.96 -1.51
N ASN A 74 -19.56 -6.69 -1.59
CA ASN A 74 -19.59 -5.89 -2.81
C ASN A 74 -18.35 -6.09 -3.70
N GLY A 75 -17.41 -6.96 -3.29
CA GLY A 75 -16.19 -7.28 -4.05
C GLY A 75 -15.16 -6.15 -4.11
N LEU A 76 -15.28 -5.11 -3.28
CA LEU A 76 -14.36 -3.96 -3.26
C LEU A 76 -12.97 -4.34 -2.76
N THR A 77 -12.87 -5.27 -1.81
CA THR A 77 -11.59 -5.78 -1.31
C THR A 77 -10.81 -6.51 -2.42
N ASN A 78 -11.49 -7.39 -3.16
CA ASN A 78 -10.94 -8.09 -4.32
C ASN A 78 -10.58 -7.13 -5.46
N LEU A 79 -11.40 -6.11 -5.71
CA LEU A 79 -11.10 -5.07 -6.69
C LEU A 79 -9.80 -4.35 -6.32
N PHE A 80 -9.62 -3.96 -5.06
CA PHE A 80 -8.40 -3.30 -4.61
C PHE A 80 -7.18 -4.21 -4.73
N ILE A 81 -7.28 -5.49 -4.33
CA ILE A 81 -6.22 -6.50 -4.55
C ILE A 81 -5.82 -6.54 -6.02
N ASN A 82 -6.79 -6.66 -6.93
CA ASN A 82 -6.53 -6.74 -8.37
C ASN A 82 -5.86 -5.48 -8.91
N ARG A 83 -6.25 -4.29 -8.44
CA ARG A 83 -5.60 -3.02 -8.82
C ARG A 83 -4.15 -2.98 -8.37
N ILE A 84 -3.87 -3.39 -7.13
CA ILE A 84 -2.48 -3.46 -6.62
C ILE A 84 -1.65 -4.50 -7.39
N LYS A 85 -2.24 -5.65 -7.72
CA LYS A 85 -1.62 -6.67 -8.58
C LYS A 85 -1.29 -6.14 -9.98
N GLN A 86 -2.17 -5.34 -10.58
CA GLN A 86 -1.92 -4.69 -11.88
C GLN A 86 -0.72 -3.72 -11.80
N ILE A 87 -0.63 -2.91 -10.74
CA ILE A 87 0.48 -1.97 -10.51
C ILE A 87 1.84 -2.69 -10.36
N HIS A 88 1.82 -3.95 -9.92
CA HIS A 88 2.99 -4.80 -9.71
C HIS A 88 3.05 -6.01 -10.64
N SER A 89 2.34 -5.97 -11.77
CA SER A 89 2.25 -7.10 -12.72
C SER A 89 3.61 -7.54 -13.29
N GLU A 90 4.60 -6.65 -13.30
CA GLU A 90 5.98 -6.93 -13.70
C GLU A 90 6.76 -7.78 -12.67
N PHE A 91 6.30 -7.85 -11.41
CA PHE A 91 6.96 -8.53 -10.30
C PHE A 91 6.25 -9.85 -9.98
N LYS A 92 6.76 -10.96 -10.54
CA LYS A 92 6.18 -12.30 -10.33
C LYS A 92 6.14 -12.75 -8.86
N GLU A 93 7.08 -12.26 -8.05
CA GLU A 93 7.20 -12.60 -6.63
C GLU A 93 6.25 -11.79 -5.74
N PHE A 94 5.62 -10.74 -6.27
CA PHE A 94 4.74 -9.89 -5.49
C PHE A 94 3.33 -10.49 -5.39
N GLU A 95 3.00 -10.97 -4.19
CA GLU A 95 1.67 -11.48 -3.86
C GLU A 95 0.82 -10.39 -3.20
N ALA A 96 -0.02 -9.73 -3.99
CA ALA A 96 -0.88 -8.64 -3.52
C ALA A 96 -1.83 -9.08 -2.40
N GLU A 97 -2.30 -10.32 -2.47
CA GLU A 97 -3.19 -10.97 -1.51
C GLU A 97 -2.55 -11.06 -0.11
N ARG A 98 -1.21 -11.21 -0.03
CA ARG A 98 -0.46 -11.21 1.25
C ARG A 98 -0.01 -9.83 1.68
N ALA A 99 0.17 -8.92 0.72
CA ALA A 99 0.64 -7.56 0.99
C ALA A 99 -0.46 -6.66 1.56
N ILE A 100 -1.73 -7.00 1.37
CA ILE A 100 -2.87 -6.17 1.77
C ILE A 100 -3.57 -6.81 2.97
N PHE A 101 -3.72 -6.03 4.03
CA PHE A 101 -4.42 -6.42 5.23
C PHE A 101 -5.65 -5.54 5.43
N PHE A 102 -6.83 -6.15 5.39
CA PHE A 102 -8.11 -5.48 5.65
C PHE A 102 -8.51 -5.65 7.11
N THR A 103 -8.88 -4.54 7.76
CA THR A 103 -9.21 -4.52 9.19
C THR A 103 -10.20 -3.42 9.52
N TRP A 104 -10.70 -3.37 10.75
CA TRP A 104 -11.52 -2.28 11.25
C TRP A 104 -10.96 -1.67 12.54
N GLU A 105 -11.42 -0.46 12.85
CA GLU A 105 -11.10 0.23 14.11
C GLU A 105 -11.63 -0.58 15.31
N GLY A 106 -10.80 -0.75 16.34
CA GLY A 106 -11.17 -1.51 17.54
C GLY A 106 -10.94 -3.02 17.43
N ARG A 107 -10.52 -3.55 16.26
CA ARG A 107 -9.98 -4.91 16.19
C ARG A 107 -8.68 -4.96 16.98
N THR A 108 -8.71 -5.57 18.16
CA THR A 108 -7.50 -5.83 18.95
C THR A 108 -6.66 -6.87 18.22
N PHE A 109 -5.51 -6.43 17.71
CA PHE A 109 -4.47 -7.34 17.28
C PHE A 109 -3.89 -7.99 18.54
N ASN A 110 -4.32 -9.21 18.85
CA ASN A 110 -3.40 -10.12 19.54
C ASN A 110 -2.25 -10.35 18.56
N VAL A 111 -1.23 -9.51 18.65
CA VAL A 111 0.07 -9.76 18.05
C VAL A 111 0.55 -11.04 18.71
N TYR A 112 0.30 -12.18 18.07
CA TYR A 112 1.00 -13.40 18.40
C TYR A 112 2.48 -13.12 18.09
N SER A 113 3.23 -12.73 19.13
CA SER A 113 4.67 -12.75 19.11
C SER A 113 5.07 -14.23 19.03
N PRO A 114 5.72 -14.70 17.96
CA PRO A 114 6.19 -16.07 17.86
C PRO A 114 7.48 -16.23 18.67
N GLU A 115 7.42 -15.90 19.96
CA GLU A 115 8.51 -16.11 20.93
C GLU A 115 7.94 -16.74 22.20
N GLN A 116 7.72 -18.05 22.14
CA GLN A 116 7.86 -18.98 23.26
C GLN A 116 8.62 -20.21 22.77
#